data_AF-A0A173TY68-F1
#
_entry.id   AF-A0A173TY68-F1
#
_cell.length_a   1.000
_cell.length_b   1.000
_cell.length_c   1.000
_cell.angle_alpha   90.00
_cell.angle_beta   90.00
_cell.angle_gamma   90.00
#
_symmetry.space_group_name_H-M   'P 1'
#
loop_
_entity.id
_entity.type
_entity.pdbx_description
1 polymer ?
#
loop_
_entity_poly.entity_id
_entity_poly.type
_entity_poly.pdbx_seq_one_letter_code
_entity_poly.pdbx_strand_id
1 'polypeptide(L)'
;MLKPQRLGNLSLPDMELTEDKKTCRKFGPCGVGKKAIYLNSFYIERRYYVPMKSVKRIFKRIAMSKGGFTGKGAFGTLPYLVVEYDDGKEKQCNFKHEEDVDRLLAYVEVNFPQIPLHSEVAEQKLAEKAKRMEEKQRIGNISETAKKNIRCLDNAIKYLHKDTDLYLNLSQSAKKKRVYDRSNPAYKWVALAITLMGLGAFGYGIYSLATHAGFGIYFLLFGLAAIFLFSGASVLPTSHNNRSYIEKQLLNAVDEMEQYIKTYPDFPVPACYAHPVVLKRMQDILKEGRAETIPAALRVLKEDLKALNSSVVVEQEEYDEIVAIKPMFLVMDYR
;
A
#
# COMPACT_ATOMS: atom_id res chain seq x y z
N MET A 1 3.26 -28.12 -9.97
CA MET A 1 2.62 -26.80 -9.75
C MET A 1 1.28 -26.81 -10.46
N LEU A 2 0.17 -26.45 -9.81
CA LEU A 2 -1.16 -26.50 -10.45
C LEU A 2 -1.21 -25.56 -11.67
N LYS A 3 -1.64 -26.07 -12.83
CA LYS A 3 -1.80 -25.28 -14.06
C LYS A 3 -2.86 -24.19 -13.82
N PRO A 4 -2.55 -22.90 -14.07
CA PRO A 4 -3.52 -21.84 -13.86
C PRO A 4 -4.62 -21.92 -14.93
N GLN A 5 -5.85 -21.59 -14.54
CA GLN A 5 -7.00 -21.54 -15.44
C GLN A 5 -7.10 -20.16 -16.10
N ARG A 6 -7.28 -20.15 -17.42
CA ARG A 6 -7.49 -18.93 -18.19
C ARG A 6 -8.85 -18.32 -17.84
N LEU A 7 -8.91 -17.00 -17.63
CA LEU A 7 -10.17 -16.27 -17.49
C LEU A 7 -10.63 -15.59 -18.78
N GLY A 8 -9.68 -15.13 -19.60
CA GLY A 8 -10.00 -14.40 -20.83
C GLY A 8 -10.10 -15.26 -22.10
N ASN A 9 -10.28 -14.60 -23.23
CA ASN A 9 -10.40 -15.22 -24.55
C ASN A 9 -9.03 -15.67 -25.10
N LEU A 10 -7.97 -14.88 -24.85
CA LEU A 10 -6.62 -15.18 -25.29
C LEU A 10 -5.97 -16.24 -24.38
N SER A 11 -5.45 -17.32 -24.95
CA SER A 11 -4.59 -18.29 -24.23
C SER A 11 -3.12 -18.08 -24.53
N LEU A 12 -2.27 -18.39 -23.55
CA LEU A 12 -0.85 -18.60 -23.80
C LEU A 12 -0.59 -20.09 -24.11
N PRO A 13 0.40 -20.42 -24.96
CA PRO A 13 0.87 -21.79 -25.12
C PRO A 13 1.33 -22.38 -23.79
N ASP A 14 1.13 -23.68 -23.59
CA ASP A 14 1.32 -24.35 -22.30
C ASP A 14 2.75 -24.22 -21.74
N MET A 15 3.77 -24.32 -22.60
CA MET A 15 5.16 -24.15 -22.20
C MET A 15 5.43 -22.72 -21.73
N GLU A 16 5.00 -21.71 -22.50
CA GLU A 16 5.17 -20.31 -22.15
C GLU A 16 4.45 -19.96 -20.84
N LEU A 17 3.22 -20.46 -20.67
CA LEU A 17 2.44 -20.23 -19.46
C LEU A 17 3.11 -20.81 -18.22
N THR A 18 3.72 -21.99 -18.34
CA THR A 18 4.39 -22.67 -17.24
C THR A 18 5.65 -21.93 -16.83
N GLU A 19 6.45 -21.49 -17.81
CA GLU A 19 7.67 -20.71 -17.58
C GLU A 19 7.37 -19.33 -17.00
N ASP A 20 6.41 -18.60 -17.57
CA ASP A 20 6.00 -17.28 -17.12
C ASP A 20 5.45 -17.34 -15.68
N LYS A 21 4.68 -18.39 -15.33
CA LYS A 21 4.17 -18.55 -13.95
C LYS A 21 5.29 -18.89 -12.97
N LYS A 22 6.27 -19.69 -13.39
CA LYS A 22 7.41 -20.08 -12.54
C LYS A 22 8.30 -18.88 -12.22
N THR A 23 8.48 -17.98 -13.20
CA THR A 23 9.36 -16.81 -13.11
C THR A 23 8.64 -15.52 -12.73
N CYS A 24 7.30 -15.54 -12.59
CA CYS A 24 6.54 -14.37 -12.21
C CYS A 24 6.99 -13.80 -10.85
N ARG A 25 6.96 -12.47 -10.76
CA ARG A 25 7.17 -11.78 -9.49
C ARG A 25 5.91 -11.93 -8.65
N LYS A 26 6.07 -12.35 -7.39
CA LYS A 26 4.95 -12.67 -6.49
C LYS A 26 4.60 -11.46 -5.61
N PHE A 27 3.30 -11.20 -5.48
CA PHE A 27 2.77 -10.13 -4.64
C PHE A 27 1.55 -10.68 -3.89
N GLY A 28 1.72 -10.96 -2.60
CA GLY A 28 0.73 -11.71 -1.83
C GLY A 28 0.20 -12.94 -2.60
N PRO A 29 -1.14 -13.06 -2.77
CA PRO A 29 -1.77 -14.21 -3.43
C PRO A 29 -1.73 -14.14 -4.97
N CYS A 30 -1.22 -13.05 -5.55
CA CYS A 30 -1.11 -12.81 -6.99
C CYS A 30 0.35 -12.90 -7.48
N GLY A 31 0.55 -12.76 -8.78
CA GLY A 31 1.86 -12.61 -9.38
C GLY A 31 1.80 -11.99 -10.77
N VAL A 32 2.87 -11.34 -11.19
CA VAL A 32 2.97 -10.65 -12.48
C VAL A 32 4.15 -11.25 -13.24
N GLY A 33 3.85 -11.93 -14.34
CA GLY A 33 4.84 -12.42 -15.29
C GLY A 33 5.10 -11.41 -16.41
N LYS A 34 5.96 -11.77 -17.35
CA LYS A 34 6.20 -10.96 -18.56
C LYS A 34 5.02 -11.04 -19.53
N LYS A 35 4.30 -12.18 -19.54
CA LYS A 35 3.22 -12.47 -20.50
C LYS A 35 1.83 -12.45 -19.87
N ALA A 36 1.68 -12.79 -18.59
CA ALA A 36 0.39 -12.82 -17.91
C ALA A 36 0.42 -12.27 -16.48
N ILE A 37 -0.73 -11.79 -16.03
CA ILE A 37 -1.02 -11.60 -14.61
C ILE A 37 -1.69 -12.86 -14.06
N TYR A 38 -1.25 -13.30 -12.88
CA TYR A 38 -1.73 -14.48 -12.18
C TYR A 38 -2.53 -14.08 -10.94
N LEU A 39 -3.76 -14.58 -10.87
CA LEU A 39 -4.78 -14.14 -9.93
C LEU A 39 -5.22 -15.29 -9.03
N ASN A 40 -5.62 -14.98 -7.80
CA ASN A 40 -6.04 -15.99 -6.85
C ASN A 40 -7.51 -16.40 -7.01
N SER A 41 -7.80 -17.58 -6.49
CA SER A 41 -9.13 -17.94 -6.01
C SER A 41 -9.22 -17.65 -4.51
N PHE A 42 -10.36 -17.93 -3.89
CA PHE A 42 -10.52 -17.76 -2.44
C PHE A 42 -9.55 -18.65 -1.62
N TYR A 43 -9.19 -19.83 -2.15
CA TYR A 43 -8.38 -20.83 -1.42
C TYR A 43 -6.99 -21.06 -2.03
N ILE A 44 -6.82 -20.81 -3.33
CA ILE A 44 -5.62 -21.15 -4.09
C ILE A 44 -5.05 -19.89 -4.73
N GLU A 45 -3.82 -19.56 -4.35
CA GLU A 45 -3.03 -18.48 -4.94
C GLU A 45 -2.69 -18.75 -6.40
N ARG A 46 -2.66 -17.69 -7.23
CA ARG A 46 -2.25 -17.78 -8.65
C ARG A 46 -2.96 -18.93 -9.40
N ARG A 47 -4.23 -19.18 -9.07
CA ARG A 47 -5.10 -20.22 -9.66
C ARG A 47 -5.54 -19.86 -11.07
N TYR A 48 -5.67 -18.57 -11.35
CA TYR A 48 -6.14 -18.03 -12.60
C TYR A 48 -5.04 -17.23 -13.31
N TYR A 49 -5.18 -17.04 -14.61
CA TYR A 49 -4.34 -16.11 -15.36
C TYR A 49 -5.13 -15.33 -16.42
N VAL A 50 -4.63 -14.13 -16.71
CA VAL A 50 -5.04 -13.29 -17.82
C VAL A 50 -3.77 -12.84 -18.56
N PRO A 51 -3.63 -13.10 -19.87
CA PRO A 51 -2.51 -12.54 -20.63
C PRO A 51 -2.51 -11.01 -20.58
N MET A 52 -1.34 -10.39 -20.44
CA MET A 52 -1.22 -8.92 -20.36
C MET A 52 -1.85 -8.21 -21.55
N LYS A 53 -1.83 -8.84 -22.73
CA LYS A 53 -2.48 -8.32 -23.94
C LYS A 53 -4.00 -8.22 -23.84
N SER A 54 -4.63 -9.02 -22.98
CA SER A 54 -6.08 -8.99 -22.72
C SER A 54 -6.45 -8.05 -21.58
N VAL A 55 -5.47 -7.57 -20.81
CA VAL A 55 -5.72 -6.67 -19.67
C VAL A 55 -6.05 -5.28 -20.20
N LYS A 56 -7.18 -4.73 -19.77
CA LYS A 56 -7.58 -3.35 -20.05
C LYS A 56 -7.15 -2.39 -18.95
N ARG A 57 -7.17 -2.84 -17.69
CA ARG A 57 -6.90 -2.00 -16.51
C ARG A 57 -6.59 -2.85 -15.30
N ILE A 58 -5.76 -2.34 -14.39
CA ILE A 58 -5.45 -2.98 -13.11
C ILE A 58 -5.44 -1.93 -12.03
N PHE A 59 -6.36 -1.96 -11.07
CA PHE A 59 -6.42 -0.91 -10.05
C PHE A 59 -6.71 -1.45 -8.64
N LYS A 60 -6.30 -0.67 -7.63
CA LYS A 60 -6.62 -0.92 -6.23
C LYS A 60 -8.04 -0.42 -5.92
N ARG A 61 -8.78 -1.21 -5.14
CA ARG A 61 -10.04 -0.81 -4.51
C ARG A 61 -9.97 -1.16 -3.03
N ILE A 62 -10.48 -0.28 -2.16
CA ILE A 62 -10.54 -0.54 -0.72
C ILE A 62 -12.01 -0.55 -0.30
N ALA A 63 -12.49 -1.69 0.21
CA ALA A 63 -13.77 -1.69 0.91
C ALA A 63 -13.53 -1.26 2.36
N MET A 64 -14.31 -0.29 2.81
CA MET A 64 -14.32 0.15 4.20
C MET A 64 -15.57 -0.38 4.90
N SER A 65 -15.41 -0.80 6.16
CA SER A 65 -16.54 -1.04 7.05
C SER A 65 -17.40 0.21 7.21
N LYS A 66 -18.67 0.05 7.63
CA LYS A 66 -19.57 1.17 7.94
C LYS A 66 -18.95 2.16 8.95
N GLY A 67 -18.09 1.68 9.85
CA GLY A 67 -17.36 2.54 10.77
C GLY A 67 -16.27 3.40 10.12
N GLY A 68 -15.71 2.98 8.99
CA GLY A 68 -14.81 3.79 8.18
C GLY A 68 -15.52 4.90 7.40
N PHE A 69 -16.75 4.64 6.93
CA PHE A 69 -17.54 5.67 6.26
C PHE A 69 -18.13 6.70 7.23
N THR A 70 -18.56 6.25 8.41
CA THR A 70 -19.28 7.11 9.38
C THR A 70 -18.38 7.70 10.46
N GLY A 71 -17.12 7.25 10.56
CA GLY A 71 -16.22 7.58 11.67
C GLY A 71 -16.66 6.99 13.03
N LYS A 72 -17.66 6.10 13.05
CA LYS A 72 -18.26 5.53 14.27
C LYS A 72 -18.22 4.01 14.25
N GLY A 73 -17.58 3.40 15.25
CA GLY A 73 -17.48 1.94 15.40
C GLY A 73 -16.16 1.37 14.89
N ALA A 74 -16.06 0.03 14.80
CA ALA A 74 -14.83 -0.65 14.41
C ALA A 74 -14.47 -0.36 12.95
N PHE A 75 -13.22 0.07 12.73
CA PHE A 75 -12.66 0.35 11.41
C PHE A 75 -11.98 -0.90 10.85
N GLY A 76 -12.55 -1.47 9.80
CA GLY A 76 -11.90 -2.49 8.97
C GLY A 76 -11.79 -2.01 7.52
N THR A 77 -10.62 -2.22 6.93
CA THR A 77 -10.39 -2.08 5.48
C THR A 77 -10.07 -3.45 4.89
N LEU A 78 -10.58 -3.71 3.69
CA LEU A 78 -10.20 -4.87 2.91
C LEU A 78 -9.70 -4.38 1.55
N PRO A 79 -8.39 -4.51 1.26
CA PRO A 79 -7.85 -4.12 -0.04
C PRO A 79 -8.07 -5.21 -1.08
N TYR A 80 -8.41 -4.79 -2.29
CA TYR A 80 -8.62 -5.63 -3.45
C TYR A 80 -7.83 -5.10 -4.64
N LEU A 81 -7.28 -6.02 -5.42
CA LEU A 81 -6.87 -5.76 -6.80
C LEU A 81 -8.04 -6.08 -7.73
N VAL A 82 -8.34 -5.17 -8.63
CA VAL A 82 -9.32 -5.39 -9.71
C VAL A 82 -8.55 -5.45 -11.03
N VAL A 83 -8.72 -6.54 -11.77
CA VAL A 83 -8.21 -6.68 -13.14
C VAL A 83 -9.39 -6.69 -14.09
N GLU A 84 -9.48 -5.67 -14.94
CA GLU A 84 -10.40 -5.62 -16.07
C GLU A 84 -9.72 -6.23 -17.30
N TYR A 85 -10.40 -7.11 -18.00
CA TYR A 85 -9.87 -7.81 -19.17
C TYR A 85 -10.96 -8.15 -20.19
N ASP A 86 -10.54 -8.32 -21.44
CA ASP A 86 -11.43 -8.49 -22.60
C ASP A 86 -12.58 -7.45 -22.56
N ASP A 87 -13.80 -7.80 -22.98
CA ASP A 87 -14.94 -6.87 -23.06
C ASP A 87 -15.68 -6.68 -21.74
N GLY A 88 -15.01 -6.04 -20.77
CA GLY A 88 -15.63 -5.58 -19.52
C GLY A 88 -15.73 -6.64 -18.42
N LYS A 89 -14.98 -7.75 -18.54
CA LYS A 89 -14.91 -8.75 -17.47
C LYS A 89 -13.96 -8.27 -16.38
N GLU A 90 -14.34 -8.49 -15.13
CA GLU A 90 -13.52 -8.17 -13.97
C GLU A 90 -13.15 -9.42 -13.19
N LYS A 91 -11.93 -9.42 -12.63
CA LYS A 91 -11.54 -10.34 -11.57
C LYS A 91 -11.02 -9.55 -10.38
N GLN A 92 -11.69 -9.75 -9.24
CA GLN A 92 -11.29 -9.16 -7.97
C GLN A 92 -10.49 -10.18 -7.14
N CYS A 93 -9.42 -9.71 -6.52
CA CYS A 93 -8.48 -10.48 -5.72
C CYS A 93 -8.24 -9.78 -4.39
N ASN A 94 -8.60 -10.43 -3.28
CA ASN A 94 -8.43 -9.88 -1.94
C ASN A 94 -6.96 -10.01 -1.53
N PHE A 95 -6.44 -8.97 -0.87
CA PHE A 95 -5.11 -8.99 -0.28
C PHE A 95 -5.22 -8.86 1.24
N LYS A 96 -4.32 -9.55 1.95
CA LYS A 96 -4.17 -9.42 3.39
C LYS A 96 -3.48 -8.10 3.76
N HIS A 97 -2.53 -7.69 2.93
CA HIS A 97 -1.68 -6.52 3.11
C HIS A 97 -1.90 -5.58 1.93
N GLU A 98 -2.29 -4.34 2.21
CA GLU A 98 -2.46 -3.30 1.18
C GLU A 98 -1.13 -3.06 0.45
N GLU A 99 -0.02 -3.18 1.17
CA GLU A 99 1.34 -3.01 0.70
C GLU A 99 1.70 -3.92 -0.49
N ASP A 100 1.13 -5.12 -0.53
CA ASP A 100 1.35 -6.07 -1.63
C ASP A 100 0.61 -5.62 -2.91
N VAL A 101 -0.53 -4.95 -2.76
CA VAL A 101 -1.26 -4.34 -3.89
C VAL A 101 -0.46 -3.17 -4.44
N ASP A 102 0.03 -2.30 -3.57
CA ASP A 102 0.82 -1.12 -3.97
C ASP A 102 2.10 -1.53 -4.70
N ARG A 103 2.82 -2.56 -4.20
CA ARG A 103 4.00 -3.12 -4.87
C ARG A 103 3.67 -3.73 -6.24
N LEU A 104 2.53 -4.41 -6.35
CA LEU A 104 2.08 -4.96 -7.63
C LEU A 104 1.79 -3.83 -8.62
N LEU A 105 1.06 -2.79 -8.21
CA LEU A 105 0.73 -1.67 -9.08
C LEU A 105 1.99 -0.91 -9.52
N ALA A 106 2.91 -0.62 -8.60
CA ALA A 106 4.20 0.02 -8.94
C ALA A 106 5.02 -0.83 -9.93
N TYR A 107 5.01 -2.16 -9.77
CA TYR A 107 5.66 -3.05 -10.73
C TYR A 107 4.98 -3.01 -12.11
N VAL A 108 3.65 -2.99 -12.16
CA VAL A 108 2.89 -2.88 -13.42
C VAL A 108 3.13 -1.52 -14.08
N GLU A 109 3.17 -0.42 -13.31
CA GLU A 109 3.44 0.93 -13.82
C GLU A 109 4.75 0.98 -14.63
N VAL A 110 5.80 0.36 -14.10
CA VAL A 110 7.13 0.35 -14.71
C VAL A 110 7.21 -0.62 -15.90
N ASN A 111 6.64 -1.82 -15.77
CA ASN A 111 6.84 -2.90 -16.75
C ASN A 111 5.76 -2.95 -17.85
N PHE A 112 4.59 -2.35 -17.60
CA PHE A 112 3.45 -2.30 -18.50
C PHE A 112 2.78 -0.90 -18.46
N PRO A 113 3.51 0.16 -18.82
CA PRO A 113 3.05 1.56 -18.67
C PRO A 113 1.79 1.90 -19.48
N GLN A 114 1.44 1.08 -20.48
CA GLN A 114 0.21 1.19 -21.26
C GLN A 114 -1.05 0.72 -20.51
N ILE A 115 -0.90 -0.03 -19.41
CA ILE A 115 -2.02 -0.52 -18.60
C ILE A 115 -2.38 0.56 -17.59
N PRO A 116 -3.59 1.14 -17.65
CA PRO A 116 -4.01 2.14 -16.68
C PRO A 116 -4.23 1.55 -15.29
N LEU A 117 -3.84 2.31 -14.27
CA LEU A 117 -3.76 1.84 -12.87
C LEU A 117 -4.83 2.40 -11.92
N HIS A 118 -5.68 3.28 -12.44
CA HIS A 118 -6.84 3.83 -11.73
C HIS A 118 -8.11 3.25 -12.31
N SER A 119 -9.25 3.37 -11.62
CA SER A 119 -10.57 3.04 -12.21
C SER A 119 -10.96 4.08 -13.28
N GLU A 120 -11.91 3.76 -14.17
CA GLU A 120 -12.34 4.70 -15.21
C GLU A 120 -12.88 6.02 -14.62
N VAL A 121 -13.67 5.91 -13.54
CA VAL A 121 -14.19 7.07 -12.81
C VAL A 121 -13.05 7.90 -12.21
N ALA A 122 -12.05 7.25 -11.63
CA ALA A 122 -10.88 7.92 -11.07
C ALA A 122 -10.07 8.64 -12.15
N GLU A 123 -9.89 8.04 -13.34
CA GLU A 123 -9.22 8.70 -14.47
C GLU A 123 -9.98 9.90 -15.00
N GLN A 124 -11.31 9.81 -15.10
CA GLN A 124 -12.13 10.95 -15.51
C GLN A 124 -11.95 12.13 -14.54
N LYS A 125 -11.97 11.87 -13.22
CA LYS A 125 -11.70 12.88 -12.20
C LYS A 125 -10.29 13.45 -12.28
N LEU A 126 -9.27 12.59 -12.45
CA LEU A 126 -7.88 13.02 -12.60
C LEU A 126 -7.68 13.87 -13.86
N ALA A 127 -8.32 13.50 -14.97
CA ALA A 127 -8.29 14.26 -16.21
C ALA A 127 -8.98 15.61 -16.08
N GLU A 128 -10.11 15.69 -15.37
CA GLU A 128 -10.79 16.94 -15.08
C GLU A 128 -9.93 17.85 -14.19
N LYS A 129 -9.31 17.29 -13.13
CA LYS A 129 -8.36 18.02 -12.27
C LYS A 129 -7.17 18.55 -13.09
N ALA A 130 -6.61 17.73 -13.98
CA ALA A 130 -5.51 18.12 -14.84
C ALA A 130 -5.90 19.27 -15.77
N LYS A 131 -7.07 19.22 -16.43
CA LYS A 131 -7.58 20.31 -17.28
C LYS A 131 -7.74 21.62 -16.49
N ARG A 132 -8.34 21.55 -15.29
CA ARG A 132 -8.48 22.72 -14.42
C ARG A 132 -7.13 23.30 -14.00
N MET A 133 -6.12 22.45 -13.76
CA MET A 133 -4.76 22.91 -13.46
C MET A 133 -4.09 23.55 -14.68
N GLU A 134 -4.24 22.99 -15.87
CA GLU A 134 -3.71 23.56 -17.11
C GLU A 134 -4.32 24.93 -17.41
N GLU A 135 -5.63 25.09 -17.20
CA GLU A 135 -6.31 26.39 -17.34
C GLU A 135 -5.73 27.42 -16.37
N LYS A 136 -5.56 27.07 -15.09
CA LYS A 136 -4.92 27.94 -14.10
C LYS A 136 -3.48 28.31 -14.49
N GLN A 137 -2.73 27.36 -15.03
CA GLN A 137 -1.36 27.60 -15.50
C GLN A 137 -1.29 28.54 -16.71
N ARG A 138 -2.23 28.39 -17.66
CA ARG A 138 -2.34 29.28 -18.83
C ARG A 138 -2.65 30.72 -18.42
N ILE A 139 -3.49 30.89 -17.41
CA ILE A 139 -3.83 32.21 -16.86
C ILE A 139 -2.66 32.77 -16.03
N GLY A 140 -1.97 31.91 -15.28
CA GLY A 140 -1.01 32.31 -14.25
C GLY A 140 0.45 32.49 -14.67
N ASN A 141 0.82 32.30 -15.95
CA ASN A 141 2.21 32.39 -16.45
C ASN A 141 3.25 31.78 -15.48
N ILE A 142 3.39 30.45 -15.49
CA ILE A 142 4.42 29.76 -14.69
C ILE A 142 5.81 30.32 -15.04
N SER A 143 6.57 30.73 -14.03
CA SER A 143 7.93 31.25 -14.20
C SER A 143 8.89 30.19 -14.80
N GLU A 144 9.90 30.63 -15.55
CA GLU A 144 10.92 29.73 -16.10
C GLU A 144 11.66 28.95 -15.01
N THR A 145 11.85 29.55 -13.84
CA THR A 145 12.39 28.91 -12.64
C THR A 145 11.53 27.73 -12.20
N ALA A 146 10.21 27.92 -12.10
CA ALA A 146 9.29 26.85 -11.75
C ALA A 146 9.26 25.73 -12.80
N LYS A 147 9.30 26.06 -14.11
CA LYS A 147 9.41 25.05 -15.18
C LYS A 147 10.68 24.20 -15.05
N LYS A 148 11.83 24.83 -14.77
CA LYS A 148 13.11 24.12 -14.54
C LYS A 148 13.00 23.18 -13.33
N ASN A 149 12.40 23.65 -12.24
CA ASN A 149 12.22 22.86 -11.03
C ASN A 149 11.25 21.69 -11.22
N ILE A 150 10.16 21.87 -11.97
CA ILE A 150 9.23 20.79 -12.34
C ILE A 150 9.97 19.69 -13.11
N ARG A 151 10.84 20.05 -14.07
CA ARG A 151 11.67 19.08 -14.82
C ARG A 151 12.67 18.35 -13.92
N CYS A 152 13.27 19.06 -12.94
CA CYS A 152 14.16 18.43 -11.96
C CYS A 152 13.42 17.36 -11.13
N LEU A 153 12.23 17.70 -10.62
CA LEU A 153 11.39 16.77 -9.88
C LEU A 153 10.94 15.58 -10.74
N ASP A 154 10.63 15.80 -12.02
CA ASP A 154 10.24 14.73 -12.97
C ASP A 154 11.39 13.73 -13.17
N ASN A 155 12.61 14.21 -13.33
CA ASN A 155 13.80 13.37 -13.44
C ASN A 155 14.06 12.57 -12.16
N ALA A 156 13.85 13.18 -10.99
CA ALA A 156 13.98 12.50 -9.71
C ALA A 156 12.90 11.42 -9.50
N ILE A 157 11.65 11.66 -9.94
CA ILE A 157 10.58 10.65 -9.96
C ILE A 157 10.99 9.45 -10.84
N LYS A 158 11.42 9.72 -12.07
CA LYS A 158 11.91 8.68 -13.00
C LYS A 158 13.08 7.90 -12.44
N TYR A 159 13.95 8.56 -11.69
CA TYR A 159 15.06 7.92 -11.00
C TYR A 159 14.56 6.95 -9.92
N LEU A 160 13.68 7.40 -9.01
CA LEU A 160 13.08 6.55 -7.98
C LEU A 160 12.31 5.34 -8.56
N HIS A 161 11.68 5.48 -9.72
CA HIS A 161 10.95 4.38 -10.37
C HIS A 161 11.86 3.24 -10.86
N LYS A 162 13.18 3.43 -10.94
CA LYS A 162 14.11 2.33 -11.26
C LYS A 162 14.17 1.29 -10.15
N ASP A 163 13.87 1.66 -8.91
CA ASP A 163 13.75 0.74 -7.78
C ASP A 163 12.51 1.08 -6.93
N THR A 164 11.39 0.47 -7.31
CA THR A 164 10.10 0.72 -6.66
C THR A 164 10.05 0.22 -5.21
N ASP A 165 10.83 -0.80 -4.88
CA ASP A 165 10.79 -1.37 -3.53
C ASP A 165 11.35 -0.40 -2.50
N LEU A 166 12.35 0.40 -2.85
CA LEU A 166 12.98 1.35 -1.93
C LEU A 166 12.00 2.39 -1.37
N TYR A 167 11.33 3.15 -2.25
CA TYR A 167 10.43 4.20 -1.78
C TYR A 167 9.16 3.62 -1.13
N LEU A 168 8.70 2.44 -1.57
CA LEU A 168 7.57 1.75 -0.93
C LEU A 168 7.95 1.25 0.47
N ASN A 169 9.14 0.67 0.65
CA ASN A 169 9.63 0.26 1.97
C ASN A 169 9.76 1.47 2.91
N LEU A 170 10.27 2.59 2.40
CA LEU A 170 10.40 3.84 3.17
C LEU A 170 9.04 4.31 3.71
N SER A 171 8.05 4.45 2.83
CA SER A 171 6.67 4.82 3.21
C SER A 171 6.06 3.82 4.21
N GLN A 172 6.20 2.52 3.93
CA GLN A 172 5.61 1.45 4.74
C GLN A 172 6.25 1.36 6.13
N SER A 173 7.56 1.51 6.24
CA SER A 173 8.28 1.54 7.52
C SER A 173 7.88 2.76 8.35
N ALA A 174 7.70 3.92 7.72
CA ALA A 174 7.17 5.11 8.39
C ALA A 174 5.73 4.91 8.88
N LYS A 175 4.86 4.30 8.06
CA LYS A 175 3.48 3.93 8.44
C LYS A 175 3.47 2.99 9.65
N LYS A 176 4.30 1.94 9.64
CA LYS A 176 4.45 0.99 10.76
C LYS A 176 4.94 1.68 12.04
N LYS A 177 5.96 2.54 11.95
CA LYS A 177 6.46 3.34 13.08
C LYS A 177 5.36 4.24 13.65
N ARG A 178 4.61 4.92 12.78
CA ARG A 178 3.51 5.80 13.21
C ARG A 178 2.39 5.04 13.92
N VAL A 179 1.99 3.88 13.40
CA VAL A 179 0.99 3.01 14.04
C VAL A 179 1.50 2.55 15.41
N TYR A 180 2.76 2.12 15.50
CA TYR A 180 3.37 1.71 16.77
C TYR A 180 3.38 2.83 17.80
N ASP A 181 3.82 4.03 17.43
CA ASP A 181 3.95 5.18 18.35
C ASP A 181 2.60 5.70 18.85
N ARG A 182 1.52 5.45 18.10
CA ARG A 182 0.14 5.80 18.51
C ARG A 182 -0.60 4.68 19.22
N SER A 183 -0.07 3.46 19.18
CA SER A 183 -0.69 2.31 19.85
C SER A 183 -0.37 2.35 21.34
N ASN A 184 -1.39 2.19 22.20
CA ASN A 184 -1.17 2.10 23.63
C ASN A 184 -0.35 0.82 23.95
N PRO A 185 0.83 0.92 24.58
CA PRO A 185 1.66 -0.24 24.94
C PRO A 185 0.92 -1.29 25.77
N ALA A 186 -0.05 -0.87 26.59
CA ALA A 186 -0.85 -1.75 27.44
C ALA A 186 -1.66 -2.77 26.61
N TYR A 187 -2.08 -2.42 25.40
CA TYR A 187 -2.87 -3.32 24.55
C TYR A 187 -2.11 -4.60 24.19
N LYS A 188 -0.78 -4.54 24.05
CA LYS A 188 0.07 -5.70 23.79
C LYS A 188 0.11 -6.66 24.98
N TRP A 189 0.19 -6.10 26.18
CA TRP A 189 0.20 -6.87 27.42
C TRP A 189 -1.18 -7.47 27.72
N VAL A 190 -2.25 -6.73 27.47
CA VAL A 190 -3.63 -7.22 27.56
C VAL A 190 -3.86 -8.36 26.57
N ALA A 191 -3.45 -8.22 25.32
CA ALA A 191 -3.55 -9.28 24.32
C ALA A 191 -2.75 -10.52 24.72
N LEU A 192 -1.53 -10.34 25.27
CA LEU A 192 -0.72 -11.45 25.77
C LEU A 192 -1.41 -12.17 26.94
N ALA A 193 -1.94 -11.43 27.90
CA ALA A 193 -2.65 -11.99 29.04
C ALA A 193 -3.90 -12.79 28.60
N ILE A 194 -4.70 -12.24 27.69
CA ILE A 194 -5.88 -12.95 27.15
C ILE A 194 -5.46 -14.21 26.39
N THR A 195 -4.36 -14.16 25.63
CA THR A 195 -3.85 -15.33 24.90
C THR A 195 -3.38 -16.44 25.86
N LEU A 196 -2.69 -16.08 26.95
CA LEU A 196 -2.27 -17.03 27.98
C LEU A 196 -3.46 -17.64 28.72
N MET A 197 -4.47 -16.84 29.07
CA MET A 197 -5.72 -17.34 29.63
C MET A 197 -6.45 -18.26 28.63
N GLY A 198 -6.44 -17.91 27.34
CA GLY A 198 -6.99 -18.75 26.26
C GLY A 198 -6.30 -20.10 26.14
N LEU A 199 -4.96 -20.15 26.24
CA LEU A 199 -4.20 -21.40 26.31
C LEU A 199 -4.57 -22.24 27.52
N GLY A 200 -4.72 -21.61 28.70
CA GLY A 200 -5.17 -22.28 29.91
C GLY A 200 -6.58 -22.87 29.77
N ALA A 201 -7.53 -22.08 29.26
CA ALA A 201 -8.90 -22.52 29.00
C ALA A 201 -8.96 -23.65 27.97
N PHE A 202 -8.14 -23.58 26.91
CA PHE A 202 -8.03 -24.63 25.90
C PHE A 202 -7.53 -25.94 26.50
N GLY A 203 -6.45 -25.89 27.29
CA GLY A 203 -5.91 -27.07 27.99
C GLY A 203 -6.89 -27.67 28.99
N TYR A 204 -7.57 -26.81 29.77
CA TYR A 204 -8.63 -27.26 30.69
C TYR A 204 -9.81 -27.87 29.93
N GLY A 205 -10.22 -27.30 28.80
CA GLY A 205 -11.29 -27.84 27.96
C GLY A 205 -10.98 -29.25 27.46
N ILE A 206 -9.74 -29.51 27.02
CA ILE A 206 -9.28 -30.86 26.64
C ILE A 206 -9.37 -31.82 27.83
N TYR A 207 -8.84 -31.42 28.99
CA TYR A 207 -8.87 -32.25 30.20
C TYR A 207 -10.30 -32.55 30.68
N SER A 208 -11.18 -31.55 30.68
CA SER A 208 -12.58 -31.65 31.08
C SER A 208 -13.38 -32.55 30.13
N LEU A 209 -13.06 -32.54 28.84
CA LEU A 209 -13.67 -33.47 27.87
C LEU A 209 -13.20 -34.91 28.09
N ALA A 210 -11.91 -35.09 28.39
CA ALA A 210 -11.34 -36.41 28.70
C ALA A 210 -11.91 -37.02 30.00
N THR A 211 -12.35 -36.18 30.93
CA THR A 211 -12.94 -36.59 32.22
C THR A 211 -14.48 -36.55 32.25
N HIS A 212 -15.13 -36.37 31.09
CA HIS A 212 -16.59 -36.27 30.93
C HIS A 212 -17.27 -35.17 31.78
N ALA A 213 -16.55 -34.10 32.12
CA ALA A 213 -17.14 -32.95 32.79
C ALA A 213 -17.90 -32.06 31.77
N GLY A 214 -19.19 -31.81 32.06
CA GLY A 214 -20.17 -31.27 31.10
C GLY A 214 -19.91 -29.88 30.52
N PHE A 215 -18.95 -29.11 31.07
CA PHE A 215 -18.62 -27.76 30.58
C PHE A 215 -17.35 -27.70 29.72
N GLY A 216 -16.66 -28.82 29.49
CA GLY A 216 -15.35 -28.84 28.80
C GLY A 216 -15.37 -28.27 27.38
N ILE A 217 -16.47 -28.44 26.65
CA ILE A 217 -16.60 -27.93 25.27
C ILE A 217 -16.59 -26.40 25.20
N TYR A 218 -17.16 -25.71 26.19
CA TYR A 218 -17.19 -24.24 26.20
C TYR A 218 -15.80 -23.66 26.46
N PHE A 219 -15.06 -24.23 27.41
CA PHE A 219 -13.67 -23.83 27.69
C PHE A 219 -12.75 -24.11 26.51
N LEU A 220 -12.93 -25.25 25.83
CA LEU A 220 -12.17 -25.59 24.64
C LEU A 220 -12.43 -24.57 23.51
N LEU A 221 -13.68 -24.30 23.18
CA LEU A 221 -14.05 -23.37 22.10
C LEU A 221 -13.66 -21.93 22.42
N PHE A 222 -13.87 -21.49 23.66
CA PHE A 222 -13.46 -20.15 24.10
C PHE A 222 -11.94 -19.99 24.07
N GLY A 223 -11.19 -20.97 24.58
CA GLY A 223 -9.74 -20.96 24.55
C GLY A 223 -9.20 -20.90 23.13
N LEU A 224 -9.77 -21.70 22.23
CA LEU A 224 -9.43 -21.71 20.81
C LEU A 224 -9.75 -20.35 20.16
N ALA A 225 -10.93 -19.78 20.40
CA ALA A 225 -11.31 -18.46 19.89
C ALA A 225 -10.37 -17.34 20.37
N ALA A 226 -10.01 -17.33 21.66
CA ALA A 226 -9.07 -16.36 22.23
C ALA A 226 -7.67 -16.48 21.60
N ILE A 227 -7.16 -17.70 21.42
CA ILE A 227 -5.87 -17.94 20.75
C ILE A 227 -5.92 -17.43 19.31
N PHE A 228 -6.95 -17.78 18.54
CA PHE A 228 -7.07 -17.37 17.13
C PHE A 228 -7.20 -15.85 16.96
N LEU A 229 -7.97 -15.18 17.83
CA LEU A 229 -8.19 -13.74 17.74
C LEU A 229 -6.89 -12.93 17.89
N PHE A 230 -6.06 -13.27 18.88
CA PHE A 230 -4.87 -12.48 19.21
C PHE A 230 -3.59 -12.95 18.51
N SER A 231 -3.53 -14.21 18.06
CA SER A 231 -2.43 -14.69 17.19
C SER A 231 -2.49 -14.08 15.78
N GLY A 232 -3.69 -13.86 15.24
CA GLY A 232 -3.88 -13.30 13.89
C GLY A 232 -3.72 -11.78 13.78
N ALA A 233 -3.97 -11.04 14.87
CA ALA A 233 -4.06 -9.59 14.84
C ALA A 233 -2.72 -8.84 14.99
N SER A 234 -1.58 -9.55 14.95
CA SER A 234 -0.24 -8.96 15.15
C SER A 234 -0.13 -8.07 16.41
N VAL A 235 -0.95 -8.35 17.43
CA VAL A 235 -1.02 -7.54 18.66
C VAL A 235 0.00 -8.02 19.70
N LEU A 236 0.38 -9.29 19.62
CA LEU A 236 1.32 -9.89 20.55
C LEU A 236 2.71 -9.24 20.42
N PRO A 237 3.44 -9.09 21.54
CA PRO A 237 4.84 -8.68 21.52
C PRO A 237 5.67 -9.80 20.90
N THR A 238 6.01 -9.67 19.61
CA THR A 238 6.87 -10.61 18.88
C THR A 238 8.20 -9.95 18.52
N SER A 239 9.17 -10.74 18.04
CA SER A 239 10.46 -10.24 17.55
C SER A 239 10.32 -9.18 16.44
N HIS A 240 9.25 -9.26 15.66
CA HIS A 240 8.93 -8.32 14.58
C HIS A 240 7.93 -7.22 14.98
N ASN A 241 7.44 -7.21 16.24
CA ASN A 241 6.47 -6.25 16.75
C ASN A 241 6.95 -5.56 18.05
N ASN A 242 8.25 -5.25 18.11
CA ASN A 242 8.87 -4.49 19.19
C ASN A 242 9.47 -3.17 18.66
N ARG A 243 9.75 -2.25 19.60
CA ARG A 243 10.23 -0.91 19.30
C ARG A 243 11.54 -0.93 18.50
N SER A 244 12.53 -1.69 18.98
CA SER A 244 13.87 -1.77 18.38
C SER A 244 13.80 -2.25 16.93
N TYR A 245 13.01 -3.27 16.65
CA TYR A 245 12.82 -3.79 15.30
C TYR A 245 12.20 -2.74 14.36
N ILE A 246 11.16 -2.04 14.81
CA ILE A 246 10.45 -1.05 13.99
C ILE A 246 11.31 0.20 13.77
N GLU A 247 12.03 0.67 14.79
CA GLU A 247 12.99 1.77 14.66
C GLU A 247 14.13 1.40 13.72
N LYS A 248 14.69 0.19 13.85
CA LYS A 248 15.74 -0.32 12.97
C LYS A 248 15.26 -0.46 11.52
N GLN A 249 14.03 -0.92 11.30
CA GLN A 249 13.45 -1.00 9.96
C GLN A 249 13.31 0.37 9.29
N LEU A 250 12.85 1.38 10.03
CA LEU A 250 12.77 2.75 9.49
C LEU A 250 14.15 3.33 9.21
N LEU A 251 15.10 3.18 10.15
CA LEU A 251 16.47 3.64 9.96
C LEU A 251 17.11 2.99 8.73
N ASN A 252 17.04 1.66 8.61
CA ASN A 252 17.55 0.95 7.44
C ASN A 252 16.89 1.43 6.15
N ALA A 253 15.58 1.66 6.12
CA ALA A 253 14.90 2.13 4.92
C ALA A 253 15.33 3.56 4.51
N VAL A 254 15.59 4.44 5.49
CA VAL A 254 16.16 5.77 5.23
C VAL A 254 17.60 5.66 4.74
N ASP A 255 18.43 4.81 5.37
CA ASP A 255 19.82 4.60 4.99
C ASP A 255 19.95 4.00 3.58
N GLU A 256 19.13 3.00 3.25
CA GLU A 256 19.06 2.41 1.90
C GLU A 256 18.67 3.46 0.85
N MET A 257 17.67 4.30 1.16
CA MET A 257 17.28 5.39 0.28
C MET A 257 18.38 6.44 0.14
N GLU A 258 19.07 6.80 1.22
CA GLU A 258 20.20 7.74 1.22
C GLU A 258 21.33 7.22 0.33
N GLN A 259 21.72 5.94 0.47
CA GLN A 259 22.74 5.34 -0.39
C GLN A 259 22.32 5.32 -1.86
N TYR A 260 21.04 5.05 -2.13
CA TYR A 260 20.50 5.06 -3.47
C TYR A 260 20.59 6.46 -4.10
N ILE A 261 20.00 7.48 -3.47
CA ILE A 261 19.96 8.84 -4.01
C ILE A 261 21.32 9.53 -4.03
N LYS A 262 22.31 9.07 -3.25
CA LYS A 262 23.68 9.61 -3.26
C LYS A 262 24.33 9.54 -4.64
N THR A 263 23.91 8.58 -5.48
CA THR A 263 24.41 8.47 -6.87
C THR A 263 23.67 9.40 -7.84
N TYR A 264 22.61 10.06 -7.39
CA TYR A 264 21.89 11.08 -8.16
C TYR A 264 22.48 12.47 -7.88
N PRO A 265 22.72 13.30 -8.91
CA PRO A 265 23.25 14.65 -8.72
C PRO A 265 22.22 15.55 -8.05
N ASP A 266 22.51 16.01 -6.83
CA ASP A 266 21.73 16.99 -6.07
C ASP A 266 20.23 16.62 -5.98
N PHE A 267 19.93 15.51 -5.30
CA PHE A 267 18.56 15.01 -5.18
C PHE A 267 17.65 16.04 -4.46
N PRO A 268 16.42 16.30 -4.95
CA PRO A 268 15.66 17.51 -4.58
C PRO A 268 15.12 17.55 -3.14
N VAL A 269 15.16 16.43 -2.41
CA VAL A 269 14.65 16.31 -1.04
C VAL A 269 15.55 15.39 -0.20
N PRO A 270 15.55 15.50 1.13
CA PRO A 270 16.22 14.53 1.99
C PRO A 270 15.70 13.09 1.77
N ALA A 271 16.54 12.07 2.00
CA ALA A 271 16.16 10.66 1.79
C ALA A 271 14.89 10.25 2.54
N CYS A 272 14.65 10.79 3.73
CA CYS A 272 13.45 10.52 4.51
C CYS A 272 12.14 10.99 3.85
N TYR A 273 12.21 11.83 2.80
CA TYR A 273 11.08 12.30 1.98
C TYR A 273 11.18 11.89 0.51
N ALA A 274 12.17 11.07 0.14
CA ALA A 274 12.42 10.66 -1.25
C ALA A 274 11.38 9.63 -1.72
N HIS A 275 10.19 10.11 -2.07
CA HIS A 275 9.06 9.32 -2.54
C HIS A 275 8.40 9.98 -3.76
N PRO A 276 8.01 9.24 -4.83
CA PRO A 276 7.45 9.83 -6.05
C PRO A 276 6.25 10.74 -5.81
N VAL A 277 5.32 10.32 -4.93
CA VAL A 277 4.16 11.12 -4.54
C VAL A 277 4.54 12.45 -3.87
N VAL A 278 5.62 12.51 -3.08
CA VAL A 278 6.11 13.77 -2.49
C VAL A 278 6.52 14.72 -3.61
N LEU A 279 7.33 14.24 -4.54
CA LEU A 279 7.84 15.03 -5.66
C LEU A 279 6.71 15.47 -6.60
N LYS A 280 5.72 14.60 -6.86
CA LYS A 280 4.53 14.90 -7.67
C LYS A 280 3.70 16.02 -7.03
N ARG A 281 3.43 15.94 -5.72
CA ARG A 281 2.71 17.02 -5.02
C ARG A 281 3.50 18.33 -4.99
N MET A 282 4.83 18.27 -4.89
CA MET A 282 5.69 19.45 -5.07
C MET A 282 5.60 20.02 -6.48
N GLN A 283 5.52 19.20 -7.53
CA GLN A 283 5.28 19.67 -8.90
C GLN A 283 3.93 20.37 -9.02
N ASP A 284 2.88 19.83 -8.41
CA ASP A 284 1.54 20.43 -8.43
C ASP A 284 1.54 21.80 -7.71
N ILE A 285 2.22 21.92 -6.57
CA ILE A 285 2.42 23.21 -5.87
C ILE A 285 3.13 24.24 -6.75
N LEU A 286 4.18 23.83 -7.49
CA LEU A 286 4.88 24.71 -8.43
C LEU A 286 3.99 25.13 -9.61
N LYS A 287 3.21 24.19 -10.15
CA LYS A 287 2.25 24.42 -11.24
C LYS A 287 1.13 25.36 -10.83
N GLU A 288 0.70 25.30 -9.57
CA GLU A 288 -0.31 26.18 -8.99
C GLU A 288 0.24 27.59 -8.68
N GLY A 289 1.55 27.82 -8.81
CA GLY A 289 2.18 29.10 -8.49
C GLY A 289 2.27 29.38 -6.98
N ARG A 290 2.06 28.37 -6.14
CA ARG A 290 2.16 28.48 -4.67
C ARG A 290 3.61 28.51 -4.18
N ALA A 291 4.54 28.12 -5.03
CA ALA A 291 5.98 28.23 -4.82
C ALA A 291 6.72 28.32 -6.17
N GLU A 292 7.94 28.85 -6.16
CA GLU A 292 8.80 28.90 -7.36
C GLU A 292 10.02 27.97 -7.27
N THR A 293 10.46 27.62 -6.06
CA THR A 293 11.67 26.83 -5.80
C THR A 293 11.33 25.49 -5.15
N ILE A 294 12.20 24.50 -5.32
CA ILE A 294 12.06 23.16 -4.70
C ILE A 294 11.95 23.26 -3.16
N PRO A 295 12.82 24.01 -2.44
CA PRO A 295 12.68 24.16 -0.99
C PRO A 295 11.36 24.82 -0.57
N ALA A 296 10.90 25.84 -1.33
CA ALA A 296 9.63 26.49 -1.05
C ALA A 296 8.45 25.54 -1.28
N ALA A 297 8.48 24.73 -2.33
CA ALA A 297 7.45 23.74 -2.60
C ALA A 297 7.37 22.66 -1.52
N LEU A 298 8.53 22.20 -1.01
CA LEU A 298 8.58 21.26 0.11
C LEU A 298 7.99 21.88 1.39
N ARG A 299 8.27 23.15 1.67
CA ARG A 299 7.69 23.87 2.81
C ARG A 299 6.17 23.97 2.71
N VAL A 300 5.64 24.34 1.55
CA VAL A 300 4.19 24.39 1.31
C VAL A 300 3.56 23.00 1.46
N LEU A 301 4.21 21.94 0.95
CA LEU A 301 3.74 20.57 1.14
C LEU A 301 3.69 20.17 2.63
N LYS A 302 4.70 20.56 3.42
CA LYS A 302 4.70 20.33 4.87
C LYS A 302 3.51 21.04 5.55
N GLU A 303 3.20 22.27 5.15
CA GLU A 303 2.05 23.03 5.66
C GLU A 303 0.71 22.37 5.29
N ASP A 304 0.54 21.96 4.04
CA ASP A 304 -0.65 21.25 3.57
C ASP A 304 -0.88 19.94 4.34
N LEU A 305 0.18 19.16 4.52
CA LEU A 305 0.11 17.91 5.28
C LEU A 305 -0.22 18.13 6.76
N LYS A 306 0.24 19.23 7.37
CA LYS A 306 -0.12 19.63 8.74
C LYS A 306 -1.58 20.04 8.85
N ALA A 307 -2.12 20.75 7.85
CA ALA A 307 -3.51 21.21 7.84
C ALA A 307 -4.52 20.05 7.74
N LEU A 308 -4.14 18.95 7.07
CA LEU A 308 -4.97 17.75 6.97
C LEU A 308 -5.15 17.10 8.36
N ASN A 309 -6.38 16.97 8.83
CA ASN A 309 -6.69 16.27 10.08
C ASN A 309 -7.95 15.40 9.89
N SER A 310 -8.40 14.70 10.94
CA SER A 310 -9.52 13.76 10.84
C SER A 310 -10.86 14.39 10.47
N SER A 311 -10.98 15.73 10.49
CA SER A 311 -12.18 16.46 10.09
C SER A 311 -12.17 16.91 8.63
N VAL A 312 -11.04 16.77 7.92
CA VAL A 312 -10.91 17.18 6.52
C VAL A 312 -11.26 16.00 5.62
N VAL A 313 -12.26 16.18 4.76
CA VAL A 313 -12.66 15.21 3.74
C VAL A 313 -11.95 15.54 2.43
N VAL A 314 -11.33 14.54 1.81
CA VAL A 314 -10.63 14.64 0.52
C VAL A 314 -11.14 13.56 -0.43
N GLU A 315 -10.92 13.74 -1.72
CA GLU A 315 -11.18 12.70 -2.72
C GLU A 315 -10.31 11.47 -2.47
N GLN A 316 -10.77 10.30 -2.95
CA GLN A 316 -10.09 9.02 -2.68
C GLN A 316 -8.66 9.00 -3.23
N GLU A 317 -8.41 9.56 -4.41
CA GLU A 317 -7.08 9.60 -5.02
C GLU A 317 -6.12 10.46 -4.19
N GLU A 318 -6.62 11.57 -3.66
CA GLU A 318 -5.86 12.43 -2.77
C GLU A 318 -5.63 11.77 -1.41
N TYR A 319 -6.64 11.07 -0.88
CA TYR A 319 -6.49 10.27 0.34
C TYR A 319 -5.36 9.24 0.19
N ASP A 320 -5.34 8.49 -0.91
CA ASP A 320 -4.32 7.46 -1.17
C ASP A 320 -2.91 8.08 -1.23
N GLU A 321 -2.76 9.22 -1.91
CA GLU A 321 -1.49 9.97 -1.93
C GLU A 321 -1.06 10.45 -0.52
N ILE A 322 -1.99 11.02 0.25
CA ILE A 322 -1.72 11.52 1.61
C ILE A 322 -1.32 10.38 2.54
N VAL A 323 -2.03 9.26 2.52
CA VAL A 323 -1.75 8.09 3.37
C VAL A 323 -0.38 7.49 3.04
N ALA A 324 0.03 7.54 1.77
CA ALA A 324 1.36 7.08 1.36
C ALA A 324 2.50 7.93 1.96
N ILE A 325 2.36 9.27 1.97
CA ILE A 325 3.52 10.13 2.32
C ILE A 325 3.46 10.69 3.74
N LYS A 326 2.28 10.99 4.27
CA LYS A 326 2.13 11.71 5.54
C LYS A 326 2.81 11.03 6.74
N PRO A 327 2.79 9.69 6.87
CA PRO A 327 3.52 9.03 7.93
C PRO A 327 5.01 9.38 7.94
N MET A 328 5.65 9.52 6.77
CA MET A 328 7.07 9.88 6.64
C MET A 328 7.35 11.27 7.25
N PHE A 329 6.47 12.24 6.99
CA PHE A 329 6.57 13.58 7.61
C PHE A 329 6.30 13.57 9.11
N LEU A 330 5.33 12.78 9.57
CA LEU A 330 4.98 12.71 10.99
C LEU A 330 6.09 12.06 11.84
N VAL A 331 6.71 10.98 11.36
CA VAL A 331 7.78 10.30 12.12
C VAL A 331 9.08 11.11 12.14
N MET A 332 9.29 11.95 11.11
CA MET A 332 10.42 12.88 11.04
C MET A 332 10.11 14.25 11.68
N ASP A 333 8.94 14.44 12.25
CA ASP A 333 8.49 15.70 12.86
C ASP A 333 8.58 16.92 11.92
N TYR A 334 8.31 16.69 10.63
CA TYR A 334 8.44 17.70 9.57
C TYR A 334 9.80 18.42 9.52
N ARG A 335 10.86 17.82 10.07
CA ARG A 335 12.24 18.34 10.00
C ARG A 335 12.65 18.59 8.56
#